data_AF-A0A9P0KL62-F1
#
_entry.id   AF-A0A9P0KL62-F1
#
_cell.length_a   1.000
_cell.length_b   1.000
_cell.length_c   1.000
_cell.angle_alpha   90.00
_cell.angle_beta   90.00
_cell.angle_gamma   90.00
#
_symmetry.space_group_name_H-M   'P 1'
#
loop_
_entity.id
_entity.type
_entity.pdbx_description
1 polymer ?
#
loop_
_entity_poly.entity_id
_entity_poly.type
_entity_poly.pdbx_seq_one_letter_code
_entity_poly.pdbx_strand_id
1 'polypeptide(L)'
;MILWCYVTYWIHKACSGFADMIFGNKIALLSGDYLLSNSCVELANLRNQELVELMSSAVRDLAEAEFVGLRDLQNAPLPARPKSDTKDYDVLIADNIEPLAVGEAMGNAKAEWTVRHILNAGSLLGKSCQGTLKLAGHPEELQRQGYLFGKHLALAWQAYLDREPFTPGSFGSFSLISAPVLFALQHDPSLYDFIEKGLDNVEDVDYEQVRERVMVGPALELTKNLQNDHSSAALDMLRKLPDSDARTALQNIIAAMQD
;
A
#
# COMPACT_ATOMS: atom_id res chain seq x y z
N MET A 1 4.36 -10.74 0.84
CA MET A 1 5.12 -9.50 0.54
C MET A 1 6.61 -9.74 0.38
N ILE A 2 7.32 -10.32 1.36
CA ILE A 2 8.76 -10.67 1.22
C ILE A 2 8.99 -11.63 0.03
N LEU A 3 8.09 -12.59 -0.18
CA LEU A 3 8.16 -13.48 -1.35
C LEU A 3 7.99 -12.75 -2.69
N TRP A 4 7.23 -11.65 -2.73
CA TRP A 4 6.95 -10.92 -3.96
C TRP A 4 8.14 -10.07 -4.39
N CYS A 5 8.81 -9.41 -3.44
CA CYS A 5 10.09 -8.72 -3.67
C CYS A 5 11.23 -9.68 -4.03
N TYR A 6 11.25 -10.89 -3.46
CA TYR A 6 12.26 -11.90 -3.81
C TYR A 6 12.05 -12.48 -5.21
N VAL A 7 10.80 -12.67 -5.63
CA VAL A 7 10.47 -13.20 -6.97
C VAL A 7 10.79 -12.19 -8.06
N THR A 8 10.46 -10.91 -7.88
CA THR A 8 10.85 -9.85 -8.84
C THR A 8 12.36 -9.65 -8.90
N TYR A 9 13.06 -9.67 -7.76
CA TYR A 9 14.53 -9.58 -7.71
C TYR A 9 15.22 -10.78 -8.38
N TRP A 10 14.69 -12.00 -8.24
CA TRP A 10 15.25 -13.20 -8.89
C TRP A 10 15.04 -13.21 -10.40
N ILE A 11 13.87 -12.79 -10.89
CA ILE A 11 13.57 -12.74 -12.33
C ILE A 11 14.44 -11.70 -13.04
N HIS A 12 14.69 -10.55 -12.40
CA HIS A 12 15.50 -9.48 -12.99
C HIS A 12 16.98 -9.85 -13.13
N LYS A 13 17.50 -10.71 -12.24
CA LYS A 13 18.93 -11.08 -12.23
C LYS A 13 19.27 -12.29 -13.10
N ALA A 14 18.27 -13.02 -13.61
CA ALA A 14 18.44 -14.31 -14.28
C ALA A 14 18.33 -14.28 -15.82
N CYS A 15 17.90 -13.16 -16.43
CA CYS A 15 17.58 -13.12 -17.86
C CYS A 15 18.31 -11.98 -18.57
N SER A 16 19.43 -12.28 -19.24
CA SER A 16 20.24 -11.30 -19.99
C SER A 16 19.84 -11.17 -21.48
N GLY A 17 18.69 -11.72 -21.89
CA GLY A 17 18.14 -11.60 -23.24
C GLY A 17 16.62 -11.41 -23.26
N PHE A 18 16.10 -10.75 -24.30
CA PHE A 18 14.65 -10.46 -24.46
C PHE A 18 13.78 -11.72 -24.48
N ALA A 19 14.27 -12.82 -25.07
CA ALA A 19 13.59 -14.11 -25.07
C ALA A 19 13.54 -14.75 -23.67
N ASP A 20 14.63 -14.63 -22.90
CA ASP A 20 14.69 -15.12 -21.52
C ASP A 20 13.78 -14.29 -20.60
N MET A 21 13.67 -12.98 -20.84
CA MET A 21 12.73 -12.12 -20.11
C MET A 21 11.26 -12.49 -20.40
N ILE A 22 10.90 -12.75 -21.66
CA ILE A 22 9.54 -13.22 -22.00
C ILE A 22 9.25 -14.58 -21.36
N PHE A 23 10.23 -15.49 -21.36
CA PHE A 23 10.08 -16.77 -20.71
C PHE A 23 9.94 -16.62 -19.18
N GLY A 24 10.78 -15.80 -18.56
CA GLY A 24 10.70 -15.45 -17.14
C GLY A 24 9.34 -14.85 -16.76
N ASN A 25 8.81 -13.93 -17.56
CA ASN A 25 7.49 -13.32 -17.34
C ASN A 25 6.36 -14.36 -17.38
N LYS A 26 6.40 -15.31 -18.32
CA LYS A 26 5.41 -16.40 -18.38
C LYS A 26 5.48 -17.31 -17.15
N ILE A 27 6.67 -17.68 -16.71
CA ILE A 27 6.86 -18.50 -15.52
C ILE A 27 6.37 -17.75 -14.28
N ALA A 28 6.62 -16.45 -14.17
CA ALA A 28 6.15 -15.62 -13.07
C ALA A 28 4.61 -15.60 -12.98
N LEU A 29 3.93 -15.40 -14.11
CA LEU A 29 2.48 -15.42 -14.20
C LEU A 29 1.90 -16.77 -13.79
N LEU A 30 2.39 -17.86 -14.38
CA LEU A 30 1.91 -19.22 -14.07
C LEU A 30 2.17 -19.60 -12.61
N SER A 31 3.29 -19.16 -12.04
CA SER A 31 3.60 -19.39 -10.62
C SER A 31 2.64 -18.61 -9.72
N GLY A 32 2.29 -17.37 -10.11
CA GLY A 32 1.26 -16.58 -9.44
C GLY A 32 -0.09 -17.27 -9.42
N ASP A 33 -0.56 -17.74 -10.58
CA ASP A 33 -1.83 -18.47 -10.72
C ASP A 33 -1.84 -19.76 -9.89
N TYR A 34 -0.73 -20.50 -9.90
CA TYR A 34 -0.58 -21.71 -9.11
C TYR A 34 -0.68 -21.42 -7.59
N LEU A 35 0.05 -20.40 -7.11
CA LEU A 35 0.02 -20.02 -5.68
C LEU A 35 -1.36 -19.52 -5.25
N LEU A 36 -2.03 -18.73 -6.09
CA LEU A 36 -3.38 -18.25 -5.82
C LEU A 36 -4.38 -19.41 -5.78
N SER A 37 -4.37 -20.29 -6.79
CA SER A 37 -5.23 -21.48 -6.83
C SER A 37 -5.01 -22.37 -5.60
N ASN A 38 -3.76 -22.61 -5.21
CA ASN A 38 -3.45 -23.41 -4.04
C ASN A 38 -3.96 -22.76 -2.75
N SER A 39 -3.81 -21.43 -2.62
CA SER A 39 -4.34 -20.68 -1.47
C SER A 39 -5.87 -20.76 -1.38
N CYS A 40 -6.57 -20.70 -2.52
CA CYS A 40 -8.02 -20.87 -2.59
C CYS A 40 -8.47 -22.28 -2.16
N VAL A 41 -7.72 -23.32 -2.54
CA VAL A 41 -7.99 -24.71 -2.10
C VAL A 41 -7.84 -24.83 -0.58
N GLU A 42 -6.77 -24.27 0.00
CA GLU A 42 -6.58 -24.29 1.46
C GLU A 42 -7.67 -23.52 2.21
N LEU A 43 -8.08 -22.34 1.69
CA LEU A 43 -9.20 -21.58 2.26
C LEU A 43 -10.51 -22.37 2.20
N ALA A 44 -10.79 -23.07 1.10
CA ALA A 44 -11.98 -23.93 0.98
C ALA A 44 -11.94 -25.12 1.96
N ASN A 45 -10.76 -25.67 2.22
CA ASN A 45 -10.56 -26.77 3.18
C ASN A 45 -10.87 -26.37 4.63
N LEU A 46 -10.78 -25.08 4.97
CA LEU A 46 -11.20 -24.56 6.28
C LEU A 46 -12.72 -24.62 6.48
N ARG A 47 -13.50 -24.81 5.41
CA ARG A 47 -14.97 -24.91 5.43
C ARG A 47 -15.65 -23.76 6.16
N ASN A 48 -15.09 -22.56 6.04
CA ASN A 48 -15.61 -21.34 6.66
C ASN A 48 -15.97 -20.34 5.57
N GLN A 49 -17.26 -20.28 5.23
CA GLN A 49 -17.77 -19.45 4.13
C GLN A 49 -17.45 -17.97 4.33
N GLU A 50 -17.62 -17.46 5.56
CA GLU A 50 -17.38 -16.05 5.87
C GLU A 50 -15.88 -15.70 5.74
N LEU A 51 -14.98 -16.63 6.07
CA LEU A 51 -13.55 -16.42 5.84
C LEU A 51 -13.19 -16.46 4.35
N VAL A 52 -13.80 -17.37 3.58
CA VAL A 52 -13.62 -17.45 2.13
C VAL A 52 -14.08 -16.15 1.46
N GLU A 53 -15.23 -15.62 1.86
CA GLU A 53 -15.74 -14.33 1.38
C GLU A 53 -14.80 -13.18 1.75
N LEU A 54 -14.36 -13.13 3.01
CA LEU A 54 -13.43 -12.11 3.49
C LEU A 54 -12.13 -12.12 2.69
N MET A 55 -11.52 -13.28 2.48
CA MET A 55 -10.27 -13.37 1.71
C MET A 55 -10.48 -13.13 0.20
N SER A 56 -11.61 -13.55 -0.36
CA SER A 56 -11.95 -13.26 -1.76
C SER A 56 -12.11 -11.76 -2.00
N SER A 57 -12.71 -11.03 -1.05
CA SER A 57 -12.78 -9.58 -1.12
C SER A 57 -11.41 -8.91 -0.99
N ALA A 58 -10.46 -9.50 -0.25
CA ALA A 58 -9.08 -9.01 -0.21
C ALA A 58 -8.37 -9.14 -1.58
N VAL A 59 -8.61 -10.26 -2.28
CA VAL A 59 -8.07 -10.49 -3.63
C VAL A 59 -8.70 -9.52 -4.64
N ARG A 60 -10.00 -9.25 -4.52
CA ARG A 60 -10.67 -8.20 -5.31
C ARG A 60 -10.00 -6.85 -5.10
N ASP A 61 -9.82 -6.43 -3.85
CA ASP A 61 -9.22 -5.12 -3.54
C ASP A 61 -7.79 -4.99 -4.09
N LEU A 62 -7.00 -6.07 -4.02
CA LEU A 62 -5.66 -6.13 -4.62
C LEU A 62 -5.71 -5.97 -6.15
N ALA A 63 -6.67 -6.62 -6.80
CA ALA A 63 -6.86 -6.47 -8.25
C ALA A 63 -7.33 -5.05 -8.63
N GLU A 64 -8.22 -4.45 -7.82
CA GLU A 64 -8.70 -3.08 -8.04
C GLU A 64 -7.59 -2.04 -7.90
N ALA A 65 -6.59 -2.27 -7.04
CA ALA A 65 -5.43 -1.38 -6.87
C ALA A 65 -4.72 -1.06 -8.21
N GLU A 66 -4.65 -2.04 -9.11
CA GLU A 66 -4.02 -1.91 -10.43
C GLU A 66 -4.78 -1.00 -11.39
N PHE A 67 -6.00 -0.60 -11.06
CA PHE A 67 -6.85 0.27 -11.90
C PHE A 67 -7.19 1.60 -11.23
N VAL A 68 -6.52 1.93 -10.12
CA VAL A 68 -6.72 3.21 -9.42
C VAL A 68 -5.99 4.36 -10.12
N GLY A 69 -6.78 5.35 -10.54
CA GLY A 69 -6.27 6.65 -11.00
C GLY A 69 -5.63 6.62 -12.38
N LEU A 70 -4.81 7.64 -12.65
CA LEU A 70 -4.08 7.76 -13.91
C LEU A 70 -2.91 6.79 -13.93
N ARG A 71 -2.62 6.24 -15.11
CA ARG A 71 -1.50 5.34 -15.38
C ARG A 71 -0.91 5.64 -16.74
N ASP A 72 0.37 5.35 -16.92
CA ASP A 72 1.04 5.45 -18.22
C ASP A 72 0.72 4.25 -19.13
N LEU A 73 1.34 4.20 -20.32
CA LEU A 73 1.14 3.12 -21.28
C LEU A 73 1.75 1.77 -20.81
N GLN A 74 2.59 1.78 -19.78
CA GLN A 74 3.20 0.59 -19.15
C GLN A 74 2.48 0.19 -17.85
N ASN A 75 1.35 0.83 -17.54
CA ASN A 75 0.57 0.63 -16.32
C ASN A 75 1.25 1.11 -15.03
N ALA A 76 2.27 1.97 -15.11
CA ALA A 76 2.86 2.62 -13.94
C ALA A 76 1.91 3.71 -13.40
N PRO A 77 1.69 3.78 -12.07
CA PRO A 77 0.71 4.70 -11.50
C PRO A 77 1.21 6.15 -11.47
N LEU A 78 0.35 7.08 -11.89
CA LEU A 78 0.53 8.52 -11.74
C LEU A 78 -0.46 9.10 -10.72
N PRO A 79 -0.06 10.15 -9.99
CA PRO A 79 -0.94 10.85 -9.07
C PRO A 79 -2.00 11.66 -9.83
N ALA A 80 -3.20 11.79 -9.27
CA ALA A 80 -4.18 12.72 -9.82
C ALA A 80 -3.78 14.18 -9.57
N ARG A 81 -4.33 15.09 -10.39
CA ARG A 81 -4.17 16.52 -10.16
C ARG A 81 -4.73 16.90 -8.78
N PRO A 82 -3.98 17.69 -7.98
CA PRO A 82 -4.44 18.10 -6.66
C PRO A 82 -5.70 18.95 -6.77
N LYS A 83 -6.70 18.63 -5.95
CA LYS A 83 -7.95 19.40 -5.80
C LYS A 83 -7.72 20.54 -4.81
N SER A 84 -8.34 21.69 -5.09
CA SER A 84 -8.31 22.86 -4.20
C SER A 84 -9.20 22.72 -2.96
N ASP A 85 -10.25 21.89 -3.04
CA ASP A 85 -11.16 21.61 -1.91
C ASP A 85 -10.79 20.27 -1.27
N THR A 86 -10.02 20.32 -0.18
CA THR A 86 -9.62 19.14 0.59
C THR A 86 -10.62 18.88 1.70
N LYS A 87 -11.60 18.01 1.45
CA LYS A 87 -12.42 17.42 2.50
C LYS A 87 -11.64 16.34 3.23
N ASP A 88 -11.87 16.19 4.53
CA ASP A 88 -11.31 15.07 5.29
C ASP A 88 -12.13 13.81 4.97
N TYR A 89 -11.48 12.82 4.36
CA TYR A 89 -12.10 11.55 3.99
C TYR A 89 -11.53 10.46 4.88
N ASP A 90 -12.36 9.90 5.76
CA ASP A 90 -11.94 8.75 6.55
C ASP A 90 -12.17 7.44 5.77
N VAL A 91 -11.20 7.12 4.91
CA VAL A 91 -11.13 5.89 4.12
C VAL A 91 -11.04 4.64 5.02
N LEU A 92 -10.69 4.79 6.30
CA LEU A 92 -10.52 3.66 7.20
C LEU A 92 -11.84 3.12 7.75
N ILE A 93 -12.89 3.96 7.78
CA ILE A 93 -14.23 3.63 8.31
C ILE A 93 -15.09 2.84 7.31
N ALA A 94 -14.72 2.82 6.02
CA ALA A 94 -15.45 2.10 4.99
C ALA A 94 -15.66 0.62 5.35
N ASP A 95 -16.83 0.09 4.97
CA ASP A 95 -17.16 -1.31 5.10
C ASP A 95 -16.02 -2.19 4.55
N ASN A 96 -15.69 -3.27 5.28
CA ASN A 96 -14.55 -4.10 4.93
C ASN A 96 -14.85 -5.07 3.77
N ILE A 97 -16.11 -5.25 3.37
CA ILE A 97 -16.54 -6.11 2.26
C ILE A 97 -16.92 -5.29 1.02
N GLU A 98 -17.48 -4.10 1.16
CA GLU A 98 -17.83 -3.26 0.00
C GLU A 98 -16.59 -2.67 -0.69
N PRO A 99 -16.66 -2.38 -2.01
CA PRO A 99 -15.60 -1.68 -2.72
C PRO A 99 -15.39 -0.26 -2.16
N LEU A 100 -14.13 0.18 -2.10
CA LEU A 100 -13.79 1.53 -1.64
C LEU A 100 -14.21 2.59 -2.66
N ALA A 101 -14.73 3.73 -2.18
CA ALA A 101 -15.10 4.88 -3.01
C ALA A 101 -13.87 5.66 -3.51
N VAL A 102 -13.16 5.10 -4.50
CA VAL A 102 -11.88 5.64 -5.02
C VAL A 102 -12.01 7.06 -5.57
N GLY A 103 -13.07 7.35 -6.34
CA GLY A 103 -13.20 8.61 -7.09
C GLY A 103 -13.23 9.88 -6.23
N GLU A 104 -13.75 9.80 -5.01
CA GLU A 104 -13.82 10.93 -4.08
C GLU A 104 -12.44 11.28 -3.51
N ALA A 105 -11.60 10.26 -3.27
CA ALA A 105 -10.27 10.39 -2.70
C ALA A 105 -9.24 10.97 -3.67
N MET A 106 -9.39 10.76 -4.98
CA MET A 106 -8.43 11.21 -6.00
C MET A 106 -8.22 12.73 -5.94
N GLY A 107 -6.95 13.16 -5.98
CA GLY A 107 -6.56 14.57 -5.91
C GLY A 107 -6.58 15.17 -4.50
N ASN A 108 -6.93 14.40 -3.47
CA ASN A 108 -6.60 14.74 -2.07
C ASN A 108 -5.39 13.90 -1.66
N ALA A 109 -4.28 14.54 -1.32
CA ALA A 109 -3.01 13.85 -1.06
C ALA A 109 -3.12 12.68 -0.06
N LYS A 110 -3.73 12.93 1.11
CA LYS A 110 -3.86 11.90 2.16
C LYS A 110 -4.84 10.82 1.73
N ALA A 111 -6.02 11.20 1.25
CA ALA A 111 -7.06 10.23 0.89
C ALA A 111 -6.65 9.35 -0.30
N GLU A 112 -6.09 9.95 -1.36
CA GLU A 112 -5.59 9.22 -2.53
C GLU A 112 -4.50 8.23 -2.13
N TRP A 113 -3.51 8.69 -1.36
CA TRP A 113 -2.45 7.82 -0.86
C TRP A 113 -3.03 6.67 -0.04
N THR A 114 -3.94 6.96 0.89
CA THR A 114 -4.55 5.96 1.76
C THR A 114 -5.36 4.92 0.98
N VAL A 115 -6.20 5.33 0.02
CA VAL A 115 -6.98 4.40 -0.82
C VAL A 115 -6.06 3.46 -1.60
N ARG A 116 -5.06 4.01 -2.29
CA ARG A 116 -4.11 3.23 -3.11
C ARG A 116 -3.43 2.15 -2.28
N HIS A 117 -2.94 2.51 -1.09
CA HIS A 117 -2.17 1.59 -0.24
C HIS A 117 -3.05 0.65 0.59
N ILE A 118 -4.30 1.02 0.90
CA ILE A 118 -5.28 0.07 1.44
C ILE A 118 -5.59 -1.00 0.40
N LEU A 119 -5.92 -0.63 -0.84
CA LEU A 119 -6.24 -1.61 -1.88
C LEU A 119 -5.03 -2.51 -2.18
N ASN A 120 -3.84 -1.94 -2.30
CA ASN A 120 -2.62 -2.67 -2.66
C ASN A 120 -2.11 -3.64 -1.57
N ALA A 121 -2.25 -3.31 -0.29
CA ALA A 121 -1.69 -4.15 0.79
C ALA A 121 -2.48 -4.11 2.09
N GLY A 122 -3.01 -2.95 2.49
CA GLY A 122 -3.66 -2.78 3.78
C GLY A 122 -4.92 -3.64 3.96
N SER A 123 -5.70 -3.84 2.91
CA SER A 123 -6.91 -4.65 2.94
C SER A 123 -6.58 -6.12 3.17
N LEU A 124 -5.59 -6.67 2.43
CA LEU A 124 -5.14 -8.05 2.63
C LEU A 124 -4.60 -8.28 4.03
N LEU A 125 -3.74 -7.39 4.54
CA LEU A 125 -3.17 -7.53 5.87
C LEU A 125 -4.25 -7.43 6.96
N GLY A 126 -5.12 -6.42 6.87
CA GLY A 126 -6.26 -6.27 7.77
C GLY A 126 -7.18 -7.49 7.77
N LYS A 127 -7.62 -7.94 6.60
CA LYS A 127 -8.54 -9.09 6.44
C LYS A 127 -7.91 -10.38 6.94
N SER A 128 -6.59 -10.55 6.79
CA SER A 128 -5.86 -11.68 7.36
C SER A 128 -5.85 -11.66 8.90
N CYS A 129 -5.60 -10.51 9.52
CA CYS A 129 -5.68 -10.35 10.97
C CYS A 129 -7.10 -10.59 11.48
N GLN A 130 -8.11 -10.04 10.81
CA GLN A 130 -9.52 -10.26 11.12
C GLN A 130 -9.90 -11.74 11.01
N GLY A 131 -9.52 -12.39 9.92
CA GLY A 131 -9.77 -13.82 9.66
C GLY A 131 -9.13 -14.71 10.71
N THR A 132 -7.93 -14.38 11.18
CA THR A 132 -7.24 -15.10 12.26
C THR A 132 -8.04 -15.03 13.56
N LEU A 133 -8.49 -13.83 13.95
CA LEU A 133 -9.30 -13.64 15.16
C LEU A 133 -10.67 -14.33 15.05
N LYS A 134 -11.24 -14.35 13.84
CA LYS A 134 -12.47 -15.06 13.52
C LYS A 134 -12.33 -16.57 13.69
N LEU A 135 -11.26 -17.16 13.15
CA LEU A 135 -10.95 -18.59 13.33
C LEU A 135 -10.71 -18.96 14.79
N ALA A 136 -10.12 -18.05 15.57
CA ALA A 136 -9.93 -18.22 17.01
C ALA A 136 -11.22 -18.04 17.83
N GLY A 137 -12.35 -17.69 17.21
CA GLY A 137 -13.65 -17.53 17.88
C GLY A 137 -13.76 -16.27 18.74
N HIS A 138 -12.97 -15.23 18.46
CA HIS A 138 -13.05 -13.97 19.19
C HIS A 138 -14.31 -13.14 18.81
N PRO A 139 -14.78 -12.23 19.69
CA PRO A 139 -15.92 -11.36 19.40
C PRO A 139 -15.69 -10.47 18.16
N GLU A 140 -16.77 -10.12 17.45
CA GLU A 140 -16.72 -9.30 16.23
C GLU A 140 -16.00 -7.96 16.42
N GLU A 141 -16.17 -7.31 17.57
CA GLU A 141 -15.46 -6.06 17.85
C GLU A 141 -13.94 -6.25 17.87
N LEU A 142 -13.45 -7.39 18.39
CA LEU A 142 -12.02 -7.69 18.36
C LEU A 142 -11.57 -8.05 16.95
N GLN A 143 -12.39 -8.79 16.19
CA GLN A 143 -12.12 -9.08 14.77
C GLN A 143 -11.97 -7.77 13.96
N ARG A 144 -12.87 -6.79 14.17
CA ARG A 144 -12.83 -5.46 13.57
C ARG A 144 -11.57 -4.67 13.98
N GLN A 145 -11.15 -4.78 15.24
CA GLN A 145 -9.89 -4.20 15.69
C GLN A 145 -8.68 -4.85 15.02
N GLY A 146 -8.70 -6.17 14.79
CA GLY A 146 -7.68 -6.85 13.99
C GLY A 146 -7.62 -6.35 12.55
N TYR A 147 -8.77 -6.09 11.92
CA TYR A 147 -8.84 -5.49 10.59
C TYR A 147 -8.16 -4.10 10.56
N LEU A 148 -8.54 -3.22 11.48
CA LEU A 148 -7.96 -1.88 11.58
C LEU A 148 -6.48 -1.90 11.92
N PHE A 149 -6.06 -2.80 12.82
CA PHE A 149 -4.65 -3.00 13.15
C PHE A 149 -3.82 -3.31 11.91
N GLY A 150 -4.25 -4.28 11.10
CA GLY A 150 -3.52 -4.65 9.88
C GLY A 150 -3.46 -3.51 8.85
N LYS A 151 -4.55 -2.74 8.67
CA LYS A 151 -4.55 -1.55 7.80
C LYS A 151 -3.55 -0.51 8.27
N HIS A 152 -3.60 -0.14 9.55
CA HIS A 152 -2.70 0.85 10.12
C HIS A 152 -1.23 0.41 10.06
N LEU A 153 -0.95 -0.86 10.33
CA LEU A 153 0.40 -1.40 10.21
C LEU A 153 0.93 -1.32 8.77
N ALA A 154 0.12 -1.68 7.78
CA ALA A 154 0.50 -1.58 6.37
C ALA A 154 0.77 -0.14 5.94
N LEU A 155 -0.11 0.79 6.34
CA LEU A 155 0.05 2.21 6.01
C LEU A 155 1.27 2.83 6.71
N ALA A 156 1.49 2.52 7.99
CA ALA A 156 2.69 2.98 8.71
C ALA A 156 3.98 2.50 8.02
N TRP A 157 4.03 1.21 7.65
CA TRP A 157 5.17 0.65 6.93
C TRP A 157 5.38 1.29 5.56
N GLN A 158 4.32 1.53 4.82
CA GLN A 158 4.43 2.18 3.52
C GLN A 158 4.91 3.62 3.63
N ALA A 159 4.38 4.40 4.59
CA ALA A 159 4.81 5.78 4.81
C ALA A 159 6.29 5.86 5.23
N TYR A 160 6.80 4.85 5.94
CA TYR A 160 8.23 4.70 6.21
C TYR A 160 9.04 4.51 4.92
N LEU A 161 8.66 3.54 4.08
CA LEU A 161 9.36 3.25 2.82
C LEU A 161 9.35 4.43 1.85
N ASP A 162 8.23 5.15 1.78
CA ASP A 162 8.06 6.30 0.89
C ASP A 162 9.06 7.44 1.17
N ARG A 163 9.68 7.47 2.35
CA ARG A 163 10.67 8.49 2.74
C ARG A 163 12.09 8.13 2.29
N GLU A 164 12.39 6.85 2.04
CA GLU A 164 13.74 6.37 1.69
C GLU A 164 14.34 7.13 0.49
N PRO A 165 13.62 7.37 -0.63
CA PRO A 165 14.18 8.03 -1.79
C PRO A 165 14.56 9.51 -1.57
N PHE A 166 14.15 10.10 -0.45
CA PHE A 166 14.39 11.52 -0.15
C PHE A 166 15.46 11.71 0.93
N THR A 167 16.23 10.66 1.21
CA THR A 167 17.39 10.73 2.09
C THR A 167 18.63 11.28 1.37
N PRO A 168 19.55 11.96 2.07
CA PRO A 168 20.75 12.50 1.46
C PRO A 168 21.56 11.43 0.72
N GLY A 169 21.86 11.68 -0.56
CA GLY A 169 22.61 10.75 -1.42
C GLY A 169 21.77 9.75 -2.21
N SER A 170 20.44 9.78 -2.08
CA SER A 170 19.52 9.02 -2.94
C SER A 170 19.50 9.57 -4.37
N PHE A 171 19.39 8.68 -5.35
CA PHE A 171 19.31 9.01 -6.79
C PHE A 171 18.41 8.00 -7.51
N GLY A 172 17.94 8.36 -8.71
CA GLY A 172 17.14 7.48 -9.57
C GLY A 172 15.62 7.61 -9.40
N SER A 173 14.86 6.79 -10.10
CA SER A 173 13.40 6.87 -10.10
C SER A 173 12.80 6.43 -8.75
N PHE A 174 11.60 6.92 -8.45
CA PHE A 174 10.83 6.56 -7.25
C PHE A 174 9.33 6.57 -7.55
N SER A 175 8.52 6.07 -6.61
CA SER A 175 7.07 6.05 -6.79
C SER A 175 6.48 7.47 -6.81
N LEU A 176 5.84 7.84 -7.93
CA LEU A 176 5.16 9.14 -8.09
C LEU A 176 3.85 9.23 -7.28
N ILE A 177 3.36 8.11 -6.75
CA ILE A 177 2.20 8.03 -5.86
C ILE A 177 2.60 7.88 -4.38
N SER A 178 3.87 8.12 -4.05
CA SER A 178 4.36 8.12 -2.67
C SER A 178 3.80 9.30 -1.86
N ALA A 179 3.69 9.14 -0.54
CA ALA A 179 3.16 10.18 0.33
C ALA A 179 3.91 11.52 0.20
N PRO A 180 5.27 11.57 0.15
CA PRO A 180 5.97 12.84 -0.03
C PRO A 180 5.63 13.52 -1.34
N VAL A 181 5.49 12.78 -2.45
CA VAL A 181 5.14 13.37 -3.75
C VAL A 181 3.71 13.92 -3.70
N LEU A 182 2.75 13.16 -3.18
CA LEU A 182 1.36 13.60 -3.10
C LEU A 182 1.20 14.83 -2.19
N PHE A 183 1.88 14.88 -1.04
CA PHE A 183 1.86 16.07 -0.19
C PHE A 183 2.56 17.26 -0.84
N ALA A 184 3.65 17.05 -1.58
CA ALA A 184 4.32 18.11 -2.32
C ALA A 184 3.42 18.68 -3.42
N LEU A 185 2.69 17.85 -4.17
CA LEU A 185 1.73 18.28 -5.18
C LEU A 185 0.57 19.09 -4.58
N GLN A 186 0.07 18.69 -3.40
CA GLN A 186 -0.97 19.44 -2.72
C GLN A 186 -0.47 20.82 -2.22
N HIS A 187 0.78 20.89 -1.78
CA HIS A 187 1.40 22.13 -1.30
C HIS A 187 1.78 23.08 -2.44
N ASP A 188 2.35 22.53 -3.52
CA ASP A 188 2.73 23.25 -4.72
C ASP A 188 2.17 22.55 -5.98
N PRO A 189 0.95 22.91 -6.41
CA PRO A 189 0.33 22.35 -7.59
C PRO A 189 1.11 22.56 -8.90
N SER A 190 2.03 23.53 -8.98
CA SER A 190 2.85 23.75 -10.18
C SER A 190 3.85 22.61 -10.42
N LEU A 191 4.17 21.83 -9.39
CA LEU A 191 4.99 20.62 -9.50
C LEU A 191 4.35 19.58 -10.45
N TYR A 192 3.04 19.64 -10.66
CA TYR A 192 2.34 18.72 -11.56
C TYR A 192 2.80 18.84 -13.02
N ASP A 193 3.36 19.98 -13.44
CA ASP A 193 3.92 20.17 -14.79
C ASP A 193 5.08 19.18 -15.09
N PHE A 194 5.78 18.70 -14.06
CA PHE A 194 6.81 17.67 -14.20
C PHE A 194 6.19 16.26 -14.28
N ILE A 195 5.09 16.03 -13.57
CA ILE A 195 4.37 14.76 -13.56
C ILE A 195 3.68 14.50 -14.91
N GLU A 196 3.12 15.55 -15.53
CA GLU A 196 2.44 15.44 -16.84
C GLU A 196 3.33 14.87 -17.94
N LYS A 197 4.64 15.10 -17.85
CA LYS A 197 5.60 14.53 -18.82
C LYS A 197 5.61 13.00 -18.78
N GLY A 198 5.21 12.40 -17.66
CA GLY A 198 5.13 10.96 -17.48
C GLY A 198 3.83 10.31 -17.93
N LEU A 199 2.90 11.04 -18.55
CA LEU A 199 1.58 10.50 -18.93
C LEU A 199 1.67 9.35 -19.93
N ASP A 200 2.64 9.38 -20.85
CA ASP A 200 2.87 8.29 -21.80
C ASP A 200 3.84 7.23 -21.23
N ASN A 201 4.88 7.67 -20.51
CA ASN A 201 5.88 6.82 -19.87
C ASN A 201 6.46 7.55 -18.64
N VAL A 202 6.34 6.96 -17.45
CA VAL A 202 6.82 7.58 -16.19
C VAL A 202 8.32 7.88 -16.18
N GLU A 203 9.13 7.20 -16.99
CA GLU A 203 10.58 7.45 -17.11
C GLU A 203 10.91 8.81 -17.73
N ASP A 204 9.94 9.46 -18.40
CA ASP A 204 10.10 10.81 -18.95
C ASP A 204 9.95 11.93 -17.89
N VAL A 205 9.62 11.56 -16.64
CA VAL A 205 9.55 12.49 -15.51
C VAL A 205 10.95 12.89 -15.05
N ASP A 206 11.14 14.17 -14.80
CA ASP A 206 12.37 14.70 -14.18
C ASP A 206 12.36 14.42 -12.67
N TYR A 207 12.78 13.21 -12.29
CA TYR A 207 12.79 12.74 -10.91
C TYR A 207 13.67 13.60 -9.99
N GLU A 208 14.74 14.21 -10.50
CA GLU A 208 15.62 15.05 -9.68
C GLU A 208 14.95 16.39 -9.34
N GLN A 209 14.28 17.02 -10.32
CA GLN A 209 13.47 18.21 -10.05
C GLN A 209 12.32 17.90 -9.08
N VAL A 210 11.65 16.74 -9.23
CA VAL A 210 10.59 16.33 -8.29
C VAL A 210 11.17 16.13 -6.89
N ARG A 211 12.32 15.46 -6.77
CA ARG A 211 12.99 15.21 -5.49
C ARG A 211 13.36 16.51 -4.79
N GLU A 212 13.95 17.47 -5.50
CA GLU A 212 14.32 18.78 -4.94
C GLU A 212 13.09 19.49 -4.35
N ARG A 213 11.98 19.52 -5.10
CA ARG A 213 10.75 20.19 -4.68
C ARG A 213 10.10 19.50 -3.47
N VAL A 214 10.15 18.18 -3.40
CA VAL A 214 9.70 17.41 -2.23
C VAL A 214 10.57 17.72 -1.00
N MET A 215 11.89 17.82 -1.15
CA MET A 215 12.82 18.06 -0.04
C MET A 215 12.74 19.50 0.52
N VAL A 216 12.39 20.49 -0.30
CA VAL A 216 12.26 21.90 0.14
C VAL A 216 10.94 22.14 0.88
N GLY A 217 9.87 21.42 0.51
CA GLY A 217 8.53 21.61 1.06
C GLY A 217 8.26 20.89 2.39
N PRO A 218 7.02 21.00 2.92
CA PRO A 218 6.61 20.32 4.17
C PRO A 218 6.33 18.81 3.99
N ALA A 219 6.51 18.27 2.78
CA ALA A 219 6.04 16.95 2.39
C ALA A 219 6.63 15.79 3.22
N LEU A 220 7.93 15.85 3.53
CA LEU A 220 8.61 14.83 4.33
C LEU A 220 8.12 14.82 5.78
N GLU A 221 7.90 16.01 6.35
CA GLU A 221 7.37 16.13 7.71
C GLU A 221 5.91 15.68 7.78
N LEU A 222 5.08 16.03 6.79
CA LEU A 222 3.70 15.54 6.68
C LEU A 222 3.66 14.01 6.54
N THR A 223 4.58 13.42 5.78
CA THR A 223 4.70 11.97 5.64
C THR A 223 5.11 11.30 6.96
N LYS A 224 6.04 11.91 7.69
CA LYS A 224 6.44 11.44 9.03
C LYS A 224 5.28 11.50 10.03
N ASN A 225 4.48 12.56 9.98
CA ASN A 225 3.29 12.68 10.82
C ASN A 225 2.24 11.61 10.45
N LEU A 226 1.98 11.41 9.16
CA LEU A 226 1.09 10.35 8.68
C LEU A 226 1.53 8.95 9.15
N GLN A 227 2.83 8.68 9.07
CA GLN A 227 3.43 7.47 9.59
C GLN A 227 3.18 7.31 11.10
N ASN A 228 3.47 8.37 11.88
CA ASN A 228 3.29 8.35 13.33
C ASN A 228 1.83 8.16 13.75
N ASP A 229 0.88 8.78 13.03
CA ASP A 229 -0.55 8.63 13.26
C ASP A 229 -0.97 7.17 13.11
N HIS A 230 -0.54 6.51 12.03
CA HIS A 230 -0.85 5.10 11.78
C HIS A 230 -0.12 4.15 12.75
N SER A 231 1.14 4.40 13.07
CA SER A 231 1.86 3.61 14.08
C SER A 231 1.20 3.71 15.46
N SER A 232 0.79 4.91 15.87
CA SER A 232 0.11 5.14 17.14
C SER A 232 -1.25 4.45 17.18
N ALA A 233 -2.03 4.56 16.11
CA ALA A 233 -3.31 3.87 15.98
C ALA A 233 -3.16 2.33 16.04
N ALA A 234 -2.13 1.77 15.38
CA ALA A 234 -1.83 0.34 15.46
C ALA A 234 -1.46 -0.09 16.90
N LEU A 235 -0.62 0.69 17.58
CA LEU A 235 -0.24 0.43 18.98
C LEU A 235 -1.45 0.50 19.92
N ASP A 236 -2.34 1.48 19.73
CA ASP A 236 -3.56 1.61 20.52
C ASP A 236 -4.52 0.44 20.35
N MET A 237 -4.60 -0.14 19.15
CA MET A 237 -5.35 -1.39 18.95
C MET A 237 -4.70 -2.58 19.66
N LEU A 238 -3.37 -2.70 19.62
CA LEU A 238 -2.66 -3.76 20.34
C LEU A 238 -2.85 -3.66 21.86
N ARG A 239 -2.89 -2.45 22.43
CA ARG A 239 -3.10 -2.24 23.88
C ARG A 239 -4.44 -2.78 24.39
N LYS A 240 -5.41 -3.04 23.50
CA LYS A 240 -6.69 -3.67 23.85
C LYS A 240 -6.61 -5.19 23.97
N LEU A 241 -5.54 -5.81 23.46
CA LEU A 241 -5.27 -7.23 23.62
C LEU A 241 -4.55 -7.51 24.94
N PRO A 242 -4.75 -8.70 25.54
CA PRO A 242 -4.03 -9.11 26.75
C PRO A 242 -2.49 -9.08 26.57
N ASP A 243 -1.80 -8.84 27.68
CA ASP A 243 -0.34 -8.90 27.77
C ASP A 243 0.17 -10.30 27.36
N SER A 244 1.09 -10.32 26.39
CA SER A 244 1.72 -11.56 25.89
C SER A 244 3.00 -11.24 25.14
N ASP A 245 3.88 -12.24 25.01
CA ASP A 245 5.10 -12.11 24.21
C ASP A 245 4.80 -11.78 22.75
N ALA A 246 3.70 -12.32 22.20
CA ALA A 246 3.24 -12.01 20.85
C ALA A 246 2.85 -10.53 20.69
N ARG A 247 2.13 -9.97 21.67
CA ARG A 247 1.78 -8.54 21.66
C ARG A 247 3.03 -7.68 21.74
N THR A 248 3.97 -8.00 22.63
CA THR A 248 5.25 -7.29 22.77
C THR A 248 6.06 -7.35 21.48
N ALA A 249 6.11 -8.51 20.80
CA ALA A 249 6.78 -8.64 19.52
C ALA A 249 6.17 -7.73 18.45
N LEU A 250 4.84 -7.66 18.35
CA LEU A 250 4.15 -6.75 17.42
C LEU A 250 4.41 -5.27 17.76
N GLN A 251 4.47 -4.91 19.04
CA GLN A 251 4.82 -3.56 19.48
C GLN A 251 6.26 -3.19 19.08
N ASN A 252 7.21 -4.11 19.25
CA ASN A 252 8.60 -3.90 18.84
C ASN A 252 8.74 -3.72 17.32
N ILE A 253 7.96 -4.47 16.53
CA ILE A 253 7.91 -4.31 15.08
C ILE A 253 7.44 -2.91 14.70
N ILE A 254 6.40 -2.38 15.35
CA ILE A 254 5.90 -1.01 15.08
C ILE A 254 6.91 0.05 15.53
N ALA A 255 7.50 -0.12 16.71
CA ALA A 255 8.50 0.81 17.24
C ALA A 255 9.71 0.94 16.30
N ALA A 256 10.19 -0.18 15.74
CA ALA A 256 11.30 -0.19 14.79
C ALA A 256 11.02 0.55 13.48
N MET A 257 9.74 0.83 13.15
CA MET A 257 9.39 1.67 11.99
C MET A 257 9.53 3.16 12.29
N GLN A 258 9.40 3.57 13.55
CA GLN A 258 9.35 4.99 13.94
C GLN A 258 10.73 5.66 13.96
N ASP A 259 11.79 4.85 14.01
CA ASP A 259 13.20 5.25 13.97
C ASP A 259 13.66 5.56 12.53
#